data_AF-A0A2D5P926-F1
#
_entry.id   AF-A0A2D5P926-F1
#
_cell.length_a   1.000
_cell.length_b   1.000
_cell.length_c   1.000
_cell.angle_alpha   90.00
_cell.angle_beta   90.00
_cell.angle_gamma   90.00
#
_symmetry.space_group_name_H-M   'P 1'
#
loop_
_entity.id
_entity.type
_entity.pdbx_description
1 polymer ?
#
loop_
_entity_poly.entity_id
_entity_poly.type
_entity_poly.pdbx_seq_one_letter_code
_entity_poly.pdbx_strand_id
1 'polypeptide(L)'
;MLNKKLKKAWRHKEWFEFSDKVKQRDNYKCLKCERGEHEVILQVHHELYRDEKAPWEYALSDCVTLCRGCHAREHNLIEPDKGWHLLAIDDLGDLDGICERVNCNTPIRYEHLTYHPNWGYKVVGSTCINHLTEKDQALSSKILNIYKGVTKFINKSVWEAEYIFGRRCIETKYKHHIIRIYGEDKKYSYKIGIKEKGYRGRDYTKEYKLKDRGLEEVQELAFIAVNGIICENYEERKVLKNIYKCLLKIK
;
A
#
# COMPACT_ATOMS: atom_id res chain seq x y z
N MET A 1 11.57 -3.04 9.48
CA MET A 1 12.41 -3.43 10.65
C MET A 1 13.86 -3.57 10.21
N LEU A 2 14.74 -2.61 10.57
CA LEU A 2 16.19 -2.75 10.35
C LEU A 2 16.75 -3.84 11.25
N ASN A 3 17.37 -4.86 10.64
CA ASN A 3 18.04 -5.95 11.33
C ASN A 3 19.18 -5.40 12.21
N LYS A 4 19.26 -5.85 13.47
CA LYS A 4 20.25 -5.44 14.49
C LYS A 4 21.73 -5.55 14.03
N LYS A 5 22.01 -6.21 12.90
CA LYS A 5 23.34 -6.30 12.27
C LYS A 5 23.87 -5.01 11.62
N LEU A 6 23.03 -4.03 11.27
CA LEU A 6 23.47 -2.81 10.53
C LEU A 6 24.13 -1.73 11.41
N LYS A 7 23.99 -1.78 12.74
CA LYS A 7 24.50 -0.73 13.65
C LYS A 7 26.04 -0.62 13.72
N LYS A 8 26.79 -1.61 13.22
CA LYS A 8 28.27 -1.56 13.15
C LYS A 8 28.82 -1.05 11.80
N ALA A 9 28.03 -1.03 10.73
CA ALA A 9 28.49 -0.66 9.39
C ALA A 9 28.73 0.86 9.23
N TRP A 10 28.11 1.70 10.07
CA TRP A 10 28.13 3.16 9.94
C TRP A 10 29.44 3.79 10.41
N ARG A 11 30.34 2.99 10.99
CA ARG A 11 31.68 3.38 11.45
C ARG A 11 32.79 2.92 10.51
N HIS A 12 32.42 2.24 9.42
CA HIS A 12 33.38 1.72 8.44
C HIS A 12 33.78 2.84 7.49
N LYS A 13 35.08 3.02 7.27
CA LYS A 13 35.64 4.10 6.42
C LYS A 13 35.05 4.06 5.00
N GLU A 14 34.83 2.85 4.50
CA GLU A 14 34.27 2.51 3.20
C GLU A 14 32.84 3.03 3.05
N TRP A 15 32.05 3.02 4.14
CA TRP A 15 30.71 3.63 4.12
C TRP A 15 30.79 5.15 4.02
N PHE A 16 31.73 5.80 4.71
CA PHE A 16 31.90 7.25 4.62
C PHE A 16 32.32 7.67 3.21
N GLU A 17 33.34 7.01 2.64
CA GLU A 17 33.81 7.28 1.28
C GLU A 17 32.73 7.01 0.23
N PHE A 18 32.00 5.89 0.36
CA PHE A 18 30.89 5.58 -0.53
C PHE A 18 29.78 6.62 -0.40
N SER A 19 29.38 6.95 0.83
CA SER A 19 28.33 7.93 1.07
C SER A 19 28.69 9.29 0.54
N ASP A 20 29.96 9.68 0.62
CA ASP A 20 30.45 10.96 0.11
C ASP A 20 30.41 10.99 -1.42
N LYS A 21 30.84 9.91 -2.09
CA LYS A 21 30.73 9.77 -3.56
C LYS A 21 29.29 9.91 -4.06
N VAL A 22 28.32 9.29 -3.37
CA VAL A 22 26.90 9.43 -3.72
C VAL A 22 26.42 10.87 -3.54
N LYS A 23 26.76 11.51 -2.42
CA LYS A 23 26.38 12.91 -2.14
C LYS A 23 27.02 13.88 -3.12
N GLN A 24 28.30 13.71 -3.42
CA GLN A 24 29.05 14.52 -4.37
C GLN A 24 28.43 14.44 -5.77
N ARG A 25 28.08 13.23 -6.24
CA ARG A 25 27.35 13.04 -7.51
C ARG A 25 26.06 13.83 -7.54
N ASP A 26 25.34 13.87 -6.42
CA ASP A 26 24.07 14.57 -6.27
C ASP A 26 24.23 16.05 -5.87
N ASN A 27 25.44 16.61 -6.04
CA ASN A 27 25.81 17.99 -5.70
C ASN A 27 25.47 18.38 -4.25
N TYR A 28 25.58 17.43 -3.32
CA TYR A 28 25.23 17.59 -1.90
C TYR A 28 23.82 18.16 -1.71
N LYS A 29 22.87 17.69 -2.53
CA LYS A 29 21.45 18.06 -2.45
C LYS A 29 20.56 16.83 -2.35
N CYS A 30 19.44 17.01 -1.65
CA CYS A 30 18.39 16.01 -1.66
C CYS A 30 17.71 15.97 -3.03
N LEU A 31 17.76 14.84 -3.75
CA LEU A 31 17.15 14.69 -5.08
C LEU A 31 15.61 14.78 -5.10
N LYS A 32 14.96 14.85 -3.93
CA LYS A 32 13.49 14.91 -3.80
C LYS A 32 12.95 16.28 -3.38
N CYS A 33 13.74 17.07 -2.66
CA CYS A 33 13.30 18.39 -2.17
C CYS A 33 14.33 19.50 -2.38
N GLU A 34 15.44 19.19 -3.06
CA GLU A 34 16.49 20.11 -3.52
C GLU A 34 17.29 20.85 -2.45
N ARG A 35 16.87 20.77 -1.17
CA ARG A 35 17.62 21.31 -0.03
C ARG A 35 19.04 20.73 0.06
N GLY A 36 19.99 21.61 0.35
CA GLY A 36 21.42 21.29 0.44
C GLY A 36 21.87 20.87 1.84
N GLU A 37 23.12 20.41 1.95
CA GLU A 37 23.72 19.94 3.21
C GLU A 37 23.81 21.00 4.33
N HIS A 38 23.81 22.29 3.98
CA HIS A 38 23.77 23.38 4.96
C HIS A 38 22.40 23.56 5.62
N GLU A 39 21.34 23.05 5.00
CA GLU A 39 19.97 23.18 5.49
C GLU A 39 19.48 21.91 6.19
N VAL A 40 19.96 20.74 5.77
CA VAL A 40 19.44 19.44 6.19
C VAL A 40 20.52 18.37 6.29
N ILE A 41 20.29 17.39 7.16
CA ILE A 41 21.12 16.20 7.23
C ILE A 41 20.83 15.30 6.02
N LEU A 42 21.83 15.10 5.17
CA LEU A 42 21.77 14.22 4.00
C LEU A 42 22.18 12.78 4.33
N GLN A 43 21.46 11.84 3.76
CA GLN A 43 21.64 10.40 3.91
C GLN A 43 21.59 9.74 2.53
N VAL A 44 22.32 8.63 2.38
CA VAL A 44 22.18 7.78 1.20
C VAL A 44 21.02 6.83 1.40
N HIS A 45 20.13 6.80 0.42
CA HIS A 45 19.05 5.84 0.31
C HIS A 45 19.40 4.80 -0.75
N HIS A 46 19.37 3.53 -0.38
CA HIS A 46 19.43 2.41 -1.32
C HIS A 46 18.04 2.17 -1.90
N GLU A 47 17.87 2.37 -3.21
CA GLU A 47 16.57 2.19 -3.89
C GLU A 47 16.14 0.72 -3.95
N LEU A 48 17.13 -0.18 -3.99
CA LEU A 48 16.93 -1.62 -3.98
C LEU A 48 17.86 -2.23 -2.94
N TYR A 49 17.30 -3.00 -2.00
CA TYR A 49 18.10 -3.83 -1.10
C TYR A 49 18.37 -5.17 -1.77
N ARG A 50 19.64 -5.56 -1.84
CA ARG A 50 20.09 -6.89 -2.27
C ARG A 50 20.62 -7.64 -1.06
N ASP A 51 20.20 -8.89 -0.89
CA ASP A 51 20.70 -9.73 0.18
C ASP A 51 22.22 -9.93 0.04
N GLU A 52 22.90 -10.07 1.18
CA GLU A 52 24.35 -10.35 1.31
C GLU A 52 25.33 -9.25 0.87
N LYS A 53 24.87 -8.09 0.39
CA LYS A 53 25.76 -6.95 0.10
C LYS A 53 25.93 -6.00 1.29
N ALA A 54 27.17 -5.60 1.55
CA ALA A 54 27.48 -4.50 2.44
C ALA A 54 26.99 -3.15 1.85
N PRO A 55 26.68 -2.14 2.68
CA PRO A 55 26.09 -0.88 2.21
C PRO A 55 26.88 -0.11 1.14
N TRP A 56 28.21 -0.31 1.08
CA TRP A 56 29.12 0.32 0.12
C TRP A 56 29.41 -0.53 -1.14
N GLU A 57 28.87 -1.76 -1.22
CA GLU A 57 29.04 -2.67 -2.38
C GLU A 57 27.92 -2.49 -3.43
N TYR A 58 27.08 -1.50 -3.24
CA TYR A 58 26.04 -1.10 -4.19
C TYR A 58 26.64 -0.23 -5.28
N ALA A 59 26.07 -0.31 -6.49
CA ALA A 59 26.43 0.65 -7.52
C ALA A 59 25.93 2.03 -7.10
N LEU A 60 26.66 3.09 -7.44
CA LEU A 60 26.21 4.47 -7.17
C LEU A 60 24.82 4.71 -7.78
N SER A 61 24.55 4.15 -8.97
CA SER A 61 23.25 4.23 -9.65
C SER A 61 22.08 3.64 -8.86
N ASP A 62 22.35 2.73 -7.92
CA ASP A 62 21.32 2.08 -7.09
C ASP A 62 21.07 2.87 -5.80
N CYS A 63 21.70 4.05 -5.67
CA CYS A 63 21.70 4.89 -4.49
C CYS A 63 21.36 6.33 -4.85
N VAL A 64 20.64 7.01 -3.95
CA VAL A 64 20.27 8.43 -4.11
C VAL A 64 20.49 9.20 -2.81
N THR A 65 20.83 10.48 -2.93
CA THR A 65 20.96 11.38 -1.78
C THR A 65 19.60 11.95 -1.41
N LEU A 66 19.16 11.66 -0.18
CA LEU A 66 17.93 12.19 0.39
C LEU A 66 18.21 12.88 1.73
N CYS A 67 17.49 13.96 2.04
CA CYS A 67 17.48 14.49 3.39
C CYS A 67 16.80 13.50 4.36
N ARG A 68 17.11 13.56 5.65
CA ARG A 68 16.53 12.69 6.69
C ARG A 68 15.00 12.58 6.60
N GLY A 69 14.31 13.68 6.32
CA GLY A 69 12.85 13.69 6.17
C GLY A 69 12.36 12.95 4.93
N CYS A 70 12.95 13.22 3.77
CA CYS A 70 12.63 12.49 2.53
C CYS A 70 13.00 11.01 2.64
N HIS A 71 14.14 10.69 3.23
CA HIS A 71 14.59 9.33 3.45
C HIS A 71 13.62 8.54 4.33
N ALA A 72 13.17 9.13 5.44
CA ALA A 72 12.19 8.50 6.32
C ALA A 72 10.82 8.30 5.62
N ARG A 73 10.42 9.21 4.72
CA ARG A 73 9.22 9.03 3.88
C ARG A 73 9.33 7.84 2.92
N GLU A 74 10.48 7.61 2.30
CA GLU A 74 10.69 6.41 1.44
C GLU A 74 10.53 5.10 2.23
N HIS A 75 10.91 5.12 3.51
CA HIS A 75 10.74 3.98 4.41
C HIS A 75 9.37 3.91 5.08
N ASN A 76 8.42 4.77 4.71
CA ASN A 76 7.11 4.92 5.35
C ASN A 76 7.22 5.05 6.89
N LEU A 77 8.22 5.81 7.36
CA LEU A 77 8.38 6.14 8.78
C LEU A 77 7.73 7.47 9.17
N ILE A 78 7.39 8.29 8.19
CA ILE A 78 6.73 9.59 8.37
C ILE A 78 5.48 9.58 7.52
N GLU A 79 4.36 10.00 8.12
CA GLU A 79 3.08 10.14 7.42
C GLU A 79 3.24 11.06 6.19
N PRO A 80 2.81 10.63 5.00
CA PRO A 80 2.93 11.43 3.80
C PRO A 80 1.97 12.62 3.84
N ASP A 81 2.38 13.73 3.24
CA ASP A 81 1.61 14.97 3.10
C ASP A 81 0.72 15.01 1.85
N LYS A 82 0.77 13.97 1.01
CA LYS A 82 0.09 13.87 -0.30
C LYS A 82 -0.17 12.41 -0.68
N GLY A 83 -0.91 12.17 -1.76
CA GLY A 83 -1.23 10.82 -2.24
C GLY A 83 -2.35 10.13 -1.46
N TRP A 84 -3.08 10.89 -0.65
CA TRP A 84 -4.26 10.40 0.06
C TRP A 84 -5.48 10.49 -0.83
N HIS A 85 -6.35 9.49 -0.71
CA HIS A 85 -7.61 9.43 -1.43
C HIS A 85 -8.75 9.60 -0.44
N LEU A 86 -9.61 10.59 -0.66
CA LEU A 86 -10.88 10.71 0.06
C LEU A 86 -11.77 9.54 -0.32
N LEU A 87 -12.42 8.90 0.66
CA LEU A 87 -13.29 7.74 0.51
C LEU A 87 -14.76 8.05 0.80
N ALA A 88 -15.00 8.71 1.93
CA ALA A 88 -16.32 9.08 2.40
C ALA A 88 -16.24 10.37 3.21
N ILE A 89 -17.39 11.03 3.36
CA ILE A 89 -17.58 12.14 4.28
C ILE A 89 -18.84 11.81 5.08
N ASP A 90 -18.69 11.71 6.40
CA ASP A 90 -19.81 11.49 7.32
C ASP A 90 -19.98 12.74 8.21
N ASP A 91 -21.22 13.17 8.44
CA ASP A 91 -21.55 14.27 9.37
C ASP A 91 -22.05 13.65 10.68
N LEU A 92 -21.29 13.87 11.76
CA LEU A 92 -21.61 13.37 13.09
C LEU A 92 -22.68 14.21 13.80
N GLY A 93 -23.03 15.38 13.27
CA GLY A 93 -23.97 16.32 13.89
C GLY A 93 -23.33 17.27 14.91
N ASP A 94 -22.30 16.83 15.63
CA ASP A 94 -21.50 17.61 16.58
C ASP A 94 -19.99 17.27 16.46
N LEU A 95 -19.12 17.93 17.24
CA LEU A 95 -17.67 17.75 17.27
C LEU A 95 -17.23 16.47 18.01
N ASP A 96 -17.86 15.34 17.68
CA ASP A 96 -17.65 14.05 18.36
C ASP A 96 -16.52 13.21 17.75
N GLY A 97 -16.09 13.52 16.52
CA GLY A 97 -15.00 12.83 15.84
C GLY A 97 -13.64 13.38 16.23
N ILE A 98 -12.56 12.64 15.97
CA ILE A 98 -11.18 13.09 16.22
C ILE A 98 -10.35 12.94 14.95
N CYS A 99 -9.67 14.02 14.54
CA CYS A 99 -8.77 13.97 13.40
C CYS A 99 -7.52 13.13 13.70
N GLU A 100 -7.36 12.01 13.00
CA GLU A 100 -6.28 11.05 13.19
C GLU A 100 -4.97 11.44 12.48
N ARG A 101 -4.92 12.58 11.77
CA ARG A 101 -3.67 13.06 11.15
C ARG A 101 -2.61 13.22 12.23
N VAL A 102 -1.38 12.76 11.96
CA VAL A 102 -0.29 12.80 12.94
C VAL A 102 -0.10 14.24 13.42
N ASN A 103 -0.15 14.42 14.75
CA ASN A 103 -0.05 15.69 15.46
C ASN A 103 -1.22 16.68 15.24
N CYS A 104 -2.40 16.23 14.78
CA CYS A 104 -3.59 17.07 14.71
C CYS A 104 -4.51 16.89 15.93
N ASN A 105 -5.15 15.73 16.08
CA ASN A 105 -6.08 15.39 17.17
C ASN A 105 -7.21 16.40 17.42
N THR A 106 -7.50 17.27 16.45
CA THR A 106 -8.57 18.27 16.57
C THR A 106 -9.93 17.54 16.56
N PRO A 107 -10.87 17.88 17.46
CA PRO A 107 -12.25 17.44 17.36
C PRO A 107 -12.90 17.88 16.05
N ILE A 108 -13.65 16.99 15.41
CA ILE A 108 -14.22 17.20 14.08
C ILE A 108 -15.68 16.76 14.05
N ARG A 109 -16.49 17.52 13.31
CA ARG A 109 -17.88 17.18 13.01
C ARG A 109 -18.01 16.33 11.74
N TYR A 110 -17.18 16.65 10.75
CA TYR A 110 -17.17 15.96 9.47
C TYR A 110 -15.99 15.00 9.40
N GLU A 111 -16.29 13.71 9.46
CA GLU A 111 -15.29 12.65 9.31
C GLU A 111 -15.01 12.44 7.82
N HIS A 112 -13.80 12.77 7.40
CA HIS A 112 -13.34 12.48 6.05
C HIS A 112 -12.51 11.20 6.11
N LEU A 113 -13.13 10.08 5.75
CA LEU A 113 -12.44 8.82 5.65
C LEU A 113 -11.50 8.87 4.45
N THR A 114 -10.21 8.61 4.67
CA THR A 114 -9.16 8.66 3.65
C THR A 114 -8.35 7.39 3.61
N TYR A 115 -7.65 7.18 2.49
CA TYR A 115 -6.75 6.05 2.30
C TYR A 115 -5.47 6.47 1.58
N HIS A 116 -4.33 6.01 2.09
CA HIS A 116 -3.05 6.08 1.39
C HIS A 116 -2.47 4.67 1.18
N PRO A 117 -1.99 4.31 -0.03
CA PRO A 117 -1.53 2.96 -0.33
C PRO A 117 -0.45 2.40 0.60
N ASN A 118 0.42 3.26 1.14
CA ASN A 118 1.46 2.83 2.08
C ASN A 118 1.13 3.09 3.56
N TRP A 119 -0.02 3.70 3.86
CA TRP A 119 -0.36 4.14 5.23
C TRP A 119 -1.70 3.59 5.74
N GLY A 120 -2.55 3.07 4.85
CA GLY A 120 -3.86 2.54 5.20
C GLY A 120 -4.92 3.63 5.33
N TYR A 121 -5.96 3.32 6.09
CA TYR A 121 -7.10 4.19 6.30
C TYR A 121 -6.83 5.23 7.39
N LYS A 122 -7.49 6.38 7.26
CA LYS A 122 -7.44 7.43 8.27
C LYS A 122 -8.65 8.34 8.21
N VAL A 123 -9.21 8.68 9.37
CA VAL A 123 -10.25 9.71 9.49
C VAL A 123 -9.59 11.06 9.76
N VAL A 124 -9.87 12.05 8.92
CA VAL A 124 -9.33 13.41 9.09
C VAL A 124 -10.42 14.47 9.02
N GLY A 125 -10.15 15.65 9.59
CA GLY A 125 -11.02 16.82 9.46
C GLY A 125 -10.88 17.55 8.14
N SER A 126 -11.83 18.45 7.86
CA SER A 126 -11.93 19.25 6.62
C SER A 126 -10.65 20.02 6.27
N THR A 127 -9.94 20.57 7.26
CA THR A 127 -8.68 21.27 7.03
C THR A 127 -7.56 20.31 6.62
N CYS A 128 -7.50 19.14 7.26
CA CYS A 128 -6.46 18.15 6.98
C CYS A 128 -6.66 17.50 5.61
N ILE A 129 -7.89 17.15 5.23
CA ILE A 129 -8.16 16.56 3.91
C ILE A 129 -7.75 17.49 2.76
N ASN A 130 -7.99 18.79 2.89
CA ASN A 130 -7.65 19.76 1.85
C ASN A 130 -6.14 19.77 1.58
N HIS A 131 -5.32 19.73 2.64
CA HIS A 131 -3.87 19.61 2.50
C HIS A 131 -3.43 18.29 1.87
N LEU A 132 -4.10 17.18 2.19
CA LEU A 132 -3.70 15.86 1.73
C LEU A 132 -4.11 15.56 0.27
N THR A 133 -5.07 16.31 -0.29
CA THR A 133 -5.71 16.02 -1.59
C THR A 133 -5.55 17.12 -2.64
N GLU A 134 -4.89 18.23 -2.32
CA GLU A 134 -4.76 19.44 -3.16
C GLU A 134 -4.26 19.20 -4.60
N LYS A 135 -3.59 18.07 -4.87
CA LYS A 135 -3.13 17.66 -6.21
C LYS A 135 -3.76 16.38 -6.76
N ASP A 136 -4.58 15.67 -5.97
CA ASP A 136 -5.04 14.30 -6.27
C ASP A 136 -6.57 14.18 -6.48
N GLN A 137 -7.30 15.31 -6.51
CA GLN A 137 -8.75 15.32 -6.71
C GLN A 137 -9.20 14.60 -8.00
N ALA A 138 -8.40 14.63 -9.07
CA ALA A 138 -8.70 13.98 -10.34
C ALA A 138 -8.53 12.45 -10.34
N LEU A 139 -7.68 11.90 -9.45
CA LEU A 139 -7.47 10.45 -9.33
C LEU A 139 -8.50 9.80 -8.37
N SER A 140 -9.15 10.62 -7.54
CA SER A 140 -10.03 10.18 -6.46
C SER A 140 -11.22 9.38 -6.97
N SER A 141 -11.92 9.79 -8.02
CA SER A 141 -13.19 9.17 -8.45
C SER A 141 -13.06 7.70 -8.86
N LYS A 142 -11.98 7.31 -9.55
CA LYS A 142 -11.77 5.92 -9.98
C LYS A 142 -11.40 5.02 -8.80
N ILE A 143 -10.47 5.48 -7.96
CA ILE A 143 -10.04 4.74 -6.77
C ILE A 143 -11.22 4.62 -5.78
N LEU A 144 -11.99 5.70 -5.62
CA LEU A 144 -13.25 5.74 -4.89
C LEU A 144 -14.23 4.67 -5.38
N ASN A 145 -14.46 4.58 -6.69
CA ASN A 145 -15.36 3.60 -7.25
C ASN A 145 -14.88 2.16 -7.02
N ILE A 146 -13.56 1.92 -7.08
CA ILE A 146 -12.96 0.62 -6.75
C ILE A 146 -13.24 0.27 -5.28
N TYR A 147 -12.96 1.17 -4.33
CA TYR A 147 -13.19 0.91 -2.90
C TYR A 147 -14.67 0.77 -2.56
N LYS A 148 -15.54 1.62 -3.12
CA LYS A 148 -17.00 1.45 -3.00
C LYS A 148 -17.44 0.07 -3.52
N GLY A 149 -16.82 -0.40 -4.61
CA GLY A 149 -17.01 -1.74 -5.13
C GLY A 149 -16.58 -2.83 -4.15
N VAL A 150 -15.40 -2.68 -3.53
CA VAL A 150 -14.85 -3.60 -2.52
C VAL A 150 -15.78 -3.69 -1.30
N THR A 151 -16.12 -2.56 -0.69
CA THR A 151 -16.99 -2.51 0.49
C THR A 151 -18.37 -3.09 0.17
N LYS A 152 -18.95 -2.72 -0.99
CA LYS A 152 -20.23 -3.29 -1.44
C LYS A 152 -20.13 -4.80 -1.63
N PHE A 153 -19.02 -5.30 -2.16
CA PHE A 153 -18.81 -6.72 -2.35
C PHE A 153 -18.71 -7.44 -1.01
N ILE A 154 -17.88 -6.97 -0.07
CA ILE A 154 -17.70 -7.63 1.23
C ILE A 154 -19.00 -7.68 2.02
N ASN A 155 -19.73 -6.56 2.07
CA ASN A 155 -20.95 -6.47 2.86
C ASN A 155 -22.14 -7.21 2.24
N LYS A 156 -22.17 -7.42 0.91
CA LYS A 156 -23.31 -8.04 0.21
C LYS A 156 -23.04 -9.47 -0.25
N SER A 157 -21.79 -9.91 -0.27
CA SER A 157 -21.48 -11.26 -0.74
C SER A 157 -21.79 -12.28 0.33
N VAL A 158 -22.54 -13.30 -0.07
CA VAL A 158 -22.73 -14.49 0.76
C VAL A 158 -21.54 -15.41 0.51
N TRP A 159 -20.89 -15.83 1.60
CA TRP A 159 -19.77 -16.76 1.57
C TRP A 159 -20.23 -18.12 2.07
N GLU A 160 -20.24 -19.10 1.17
CA GLU A 160 -20.70 -20.47 1.46
C GLU A 160 -19.51 -21.33 1.85
N ALA A 161 -19.65 -22.07 2.96
CA ALA A 161 -18.63 -23.01 3.39
C ALA A 161 -18.70 -24.28 2.53
N GLU A 162 -17.56 -24.70 2.01
CA GLU A 162 -17.44 -25.82 1.09
C GLU A 162 -16.26 -26.72 1.47
N TYR A 163 -16.32 -27.98 1.07
CA TYR A 163 -15.24 -28.95 1.22
C TYR A 163 -14.76 -29.42 -0.15
N ILE A 164 -13.56 -28.99 -0.52
CA ILE A 164 -13.01 -29.23 -1.86
C ILE A 164 -11.66 -29.94 -1.72
N PHE A 165 -11.54 -31.13 -2.32
CA PHE A 165 -10.34 -31.98 -2.24
C PHE A 165 -9.82 -32.18 -0.80
N GLY A 166 -10.73 -32.40 0.15
CA GLY A 166 -10.40 -32.62 1.56
C GLY A 166 -9.97 -31.36 2.32
N ARG A 167 -10.10 -30.16 1.72
CA ARG A 167 -9.82 -28.88 2.38
C ARG A 167 -11.09 -28.07 2.52
N ARG A 168 -11.28 -27.49 3.70
CA ARG A 168 -12.34 -26.50 3.94
C ARG A 168 -11.99 -25.21 3.23
N CYS A 169 -12.98 -24.61 2.58
CA CYS A 169 -12.90 -23.28 2.03
C CYS A 169 -14.22 -22.53 2.22
N ILE A 170 -14.17 -21.21 2.09
CA ILE A 170 -15.35 -20.41 1.80
C ILE A 170 -15.31 -19.98 0.34
N GLU A 171 -16.46 -20.00 -0.31
CA GLU A 171 -16.63 -19.61 -1.71
C GLU A 171 -17.65 -18.47 -1.82
N THR A 172 -17.42 -17.55 -2.75
CA THR A 172 -18.48 -16.66 -3.23
C THR A 172 -18.39 -16.45 -4.74
N LYS A 173 -19.49 -15.97 -5.31
CA LYS A 173 -19.61 -15.68 -6.74
C LYS A 173 -19.54 -14.18 -6.97
N TYR A 174 -18.73 -13.77 -7.94
CA TYR A 174 -18.73 -12.40 -8.46
C TYR A 174 -18.95 -12.42 -9.96
N LYS A 175 -20.08 -11.87 -10.41
CA LYS A 175 -20.59 -12.03 -11.78
C LYS A 175 -20.69 -13.53 -12.11
N HIS A 176 -19.91 -14.04 -13.06
CA HIS A 176 -19.84 -15.45 -13.44
C HIS A 176 -18.54 -16.14 -12.99
N HIS A 177 -17.70 -15.42 -12.24
CA HIS A 177 -16.45 -15.89 -11.65
C HIS A 177 -16.65 -16.37 -10.22
N ILE A 178 -15.71 -17.17 -9.75
CA ILE A 178 -15.69 -17.72 -8.39
C ILE A 178 -14.46 -17.21 -7.65
N ILE A 179 -14.64 -16.84 -6.39
CA ILE A 179 -13.55 -16.56 -5.46
C ILE A 179 -13.61 -17.62 -4.35
N ARG A 180 -12.50 -18.32 -4.12
CA ARG A 180 -12.35 -19.31 -3.04
C ARG A 180 -11.26 -18.90 -2.09
N ILE A 181 -11.54 -18.93 -0.80
CA ILE A 181 -10.57 -18.68 0.27
C ILE A 181 -10.45 -19.95 1.13
N TYR A 182 -9.21 -20.40 1.34
CA TYR A 182 -8.84 -21.55 2.14
C TYR A 182 -8.09 -21.09 3.40
N GLY A 183 -8.10 -21.93 4.43
CA GLY A 183 -7.32 -21.71 5.64
C GLY A 183 -8.10 -21.01 6.74
N GLU A 184 -7.47 -20.92 7.91
CA GLU A 184 -8.01 -20.39 9.17
C GLU A 184 -6.84 -19.71 9.93
N ASP A 185 -7.13 -19.00 11.03
CA ASP A 185 -6.13 -18.42 11.94
C ASP A 185 -5.00 -17.62 11.29
N LYS A 186 -5.38 -16.61 10.49
CA LYS A 186 -4.47 -15.70 9.79
C LYS A 186 -3.52 -16.36 8.77
N LYS A 187 -3.77 -17.61 8.40
CA LYS A 187 -3.05 -18.33 7.36
C LYS A 187 -4.01 -18.68 6.24
N TYR A 188 -4.37 -17.67 5.46
CA TYR A 188 -5.30 -17.83 4.37
C TYR A 188 -4.59 -18.04 3.04
N SER A 189 -5.27 -18.68 2.11
CA SER A 189 -4.91 -18.61 0.70
C SER A 189 -6.16 -18.44 -0.14
N TYR A 190 -6.04 -17.94 -1.36
CA TYR A 190 -7.20 -17.83 -2.23
C TYR A 190 -6.90 -18.22 -3.68
N LYS A 191 -7.95 -18.62 -4.40
CA LYS A 191 -7.97 -18.94 -5.83
C LYS A 191 -9.16 -18.25 -6.48
N ILE A 192 -9.00 -17.91 -7.76
CA ILE A 192 -10.05 -17.28 -8.56
C ILE A 192 -10.37 -18.22 -9.73
N GLY A 193 -11.61 -18.66 -9.82
CA GLY A 193 -12.12 -19.42 -10.96
C GLY A 193 -12.68 -18.45 -12.01
N ILE A 194 -11.96 -18.28 -13.12
CA ILE A 194 -12.40 -17.48 -14.26
C ILE A 194 -13.29 -18.34 -15.16
N LYS A 195 -14.42 -17.80 -15.58
CA LYS A 195 -15.33 -18.44 -16.51
C LYS A 195 -15.33 -17.63 -17.79
N GLU A 196 -14.86 -18.21 -18.89
CA GLU A 196 -14.90 -17.58 -20.20
C GLU A 196 -16.28 -17.75 -20.84
N LYS A 197 -16.72 -16.76 -21.62
CA LYS A 197 -17.99 -16.85 -22.35
C LYS A 197 -17.88 -17.97 -23.40
N GLY A 198 -18.85 -18.89 -23.40
CA GLY A 198 -18.89 -20.02 -24.34
C GLY A 198 -18.20 -21.29 -23.84
N TYR A 199 -17.48 -21.25 -22.72
CA TYR A 199 -16.83 -22.42 -22.11
C TYR A 199 -17.64 -22.97 -20.93
N ARG A 200 -17.80 -24.30 -20.84
CA ARG A 200 -18.52 -24.96 -19.72
C ARG A 200 -17.69 -25.01 -18.43
N GLY A 201 -16.37 -25.06 -18.54
CA GLY A 201 -15.46 -25.18 -17.40
C GLY A 201 -15.08 -23.84 -16.77
N ARG A 202 -14.16 -23.89 -15.80
CA ARG A 202 -13.55 -22.71 -15.18
C ARG A 202 -12.06 -22.93 -15.05
N ASP A 203 -11.29 -21.91 -15.39
CA ASP A 203 -9.84 -21.90 -15.21
C ASP A 203 -9.51 -21.24 -13.88
N TYR A 204 -8.83 -21.98 -13.01
CA TYR A 204 -8.44 -21.47 -11.71
C TYR A 204 -7.04 -20.85 -11.78
N THR A 205 -6.91 -19.67 -11.18
CA THR A 205 -5.61 -19.06 -10.95
C THR A 205 -4.76 -19.91 -10.01
N LYS A 206 -3.45 -19.65 -10.01
CA LYS A 206 -2.55 -20.19 -8.98
C LYS A 206 -3.04 -19.79 -7.59
N GLU A 207 -2.66 -20.59 -6.60
CA GLU A 207 -2.99 -20.29 -5.20
C GLU A 207 -2.14 -19.13 -4.67
N TYR A 208 -2.79 -18.08 -4.17
CA TYR A 208 -2.15 -16.94 -3.52
C TYR A 208 -2.16 -17.16 -2.01
N LYS A 209 -1.00 -17.44 -1.42
CA LYS A 209 -0.85 -17.68 0.02
C LYS A 209 -0.57 -16.37 0.75
N LEU A 210 -1.34 -16.10 1.80
CA LEU A 210 -1.27 -14.90 2.62
C LEU A 210 -1.04 -15.32 4.09
N LYS A 211 -0.02 -14.73 4.72
CA LYS A 211 0.30 -14.95 6.13
C LYS A 211 0.00 -13.68 6.92
N ASP A 212 -0.45 -13.87 8.15
CA ASP A 212 -0.68 -12.81 9.13
C ASP A 212 -1.76 -11.81 8.68
N ARG A 213 -2.80 -12.28 7.98
CA ARG A 213 -3.91 -11.47 7.45
C ARG A 213 -5.24 -11.88 8.05
N GLY A 214 -6.12 -10.92 8.31
CA GLY A 214 -7.53 -11.19 8.66
C GLY A 214 -8.32 -11.76 7.49
N LEU A 215 -9.47 -12.38 7.76
CA LEU A 215 -10.32 -12.93 6.70
C LEU A 215 -10.84 -11.84 5.76
N GLU A 216 -11.31 -10.72 6.30
CA GLU A 216 -11.82 -9.59 5.52
C GLU A 216 -10.75 -9.00 4.60
N GLU A 217 -9.51 -8.82 5.08
CA GLU A 217 -8.38 -8.37 4.25
C GLU A 217 -8.13 -9.32 3.07
N VAL A 218 -8.30 -10.62 3.29
CA VAL A 218 -8.14 -11.63 2.23
C VAL A 218 -9.30 -11.54 1.23
N GLN A 219 -10.52 -11.27 1.69
CA GLN A 219 -11.68 -11.04 0.83
C GLN A 219 -11.48 -9.78 -0.04
N GLU A 220 -10.96 -8.69 0.53
CA GLU A 220 -10.58 -7.48 -0.20
C GLU A 220 -9.55 -7.77 -1.29
N LEU A 221 -8.44 -8.41 -0.92
CA LEU A 221 -7.36 -8.77 -1.83
C LEU A 221 -7.86 -9.66 -2.97
N ALA A 222 -8.68 -10.66 -2.66
CA ALA A 222 -9.24 -11.56 -3.64
C ALA A 222 -10.22 -10.85 -4.59
N PHE A 223 -11.02 -9.91 -4.08
CA PHE A 223 -11.93 -9.10 -4.89
C PHE A 223 -11.18 -8.14 -5.83
N ILE A 224 -10.15 -7.46 -5.33
CA ILE A 224 -9.32 -6.58 -6.14
C ILE A 224 -8.59 -7.39 -7.22
N ALA A 225 -8.11 -8.58 -6.88
CA ALA A 225 -7.47 -9.48 -7.83
C ALA A 225 -8.43 -9.93 -8.94
N VAL A 226 -9.66 -10.35 -8.62
CA VAL A 226 -10.62 -10.76 -9.67
C VAL A 226 -11.00 -9.58 -10.56
N ASN A 227 -11.23 -8.39 -10.00
CA ASN A 227 -11.50 -7.19 -10.81
C ASN A 227 -10.31 -6.84 -11.70
N GLY A 228 -9.07 -6.96 -11.18
CA GLY A 228 -7.86 -6.72 -11.98
C GLY A 228 -7.70 -7.72 -13.13
N ILE A 229 -8.09 -8.98 -12.95
CA ILE A 229 -8.04 -10.00 -13.99
C ILE A 229 -9.08 -9.73 -15.09
N ILE A 230 -10.31 -9.38 -14.70
CA ILE A 230 -11.43 -9.23 -15.65
C ILE A 230 -11.55 -7.82 -16.24
N CYS A 231 -10.79 -6.85 -15.71
CA CYS A 231 -10.84 -5.45 -16.18
C CYS A 231 -10.22 -5.35 -17.57
N GLU A 232 -11.00 -4.89 -18.56
CA GLU A 232 -10.55 -4.67 -19.93
C GLU A 232 -9.76 -3.37 -20.10
N ASN A 233 -9.99 -2.37 -19.26
CA ASN A 233 -9.31 -1.09 -19.30
C ASN A 233 -7.88 -1.19 -18.73
N TYR A 234 -6.87 -0.87 -19.56
CA TYR A 234 -5.47 -0.97 -19.17
C TYR A 234 -5.07 -0.08 -17.98
N GLU A 235 -5.53 1.18 -17.97
CA GLU A 235 -5.19 2.12 -16.91
C GLU A 235 -5.85 1.74 -15.57
N GLU A 236 -7.11 1.30 -15.62
CA GLU A 236 -7.81 0.80 -14.43
C GLU A 236 -7.16 -0.48 -13.89
N ARG A 237 -6.78 -1.41 -14.78
CA ARG A 237 -6.01 -2.61 -14.41
C ARG A 237 -4.69 -2.26 -13.74
N LYS A 238 -3.98 -1.25 -14.23
CA LYS A 238 -2.73 -0.75 -13.63
C LYS A 238 -2.96 -0.21 -12.22
N VAL A 239 -4.05 0.55 -12.01
CA VAL A 239 -4.46 1.03 -10.70
C VAL A 239 -4.78 -0.13 -9.75
N LEU A 240 -5.62 -1.08 -10.15
CA LEU A 240 -5.96 -2.27 -9.35
C LEU A 240 -4.72 -3.09 -8.97
N LYS A 241 -3.78 -3.27 -9.91
CA LYS A 241 -2.50 -3.95 -9.66
C LYS A 241 -1.63 -3.20 -8.64
N ASN A 242 -1.62 -1.87 -8.68
CA ASN A 242 -0.90 -1.06 -7.72
C ASN A 242 -1.53 -1.14 -6.33
N ILE A 243 -2.86 -1.00 -6.23
CA ILE A 243 -3.61 -1.16 -4.97
C ILE A 243 -3.30 -2.54 -4.36
N TYR A 244 -3.45 -3.61 -5.15
CA TYR A 244 -3.18 -4.97 -4.70
C TYR A 244 -1.75 -5.15 -4.17
N LYS A 245 -0.73 -4.64 -4.88
CA LYS A 245 0.67 -4.67 -4.44
C LYS A 245 0.90 -3.91 -3.14
N CYS A 246 0.20 -2.79 -2.95
CA CYS A 246 0.32 -1.97 -1.75
C CYS A 246 -0.30 -2.68 -0.54
N LEU A 247 -1.51 -3.20 -0.68
CA LEU A 247 -2.17 -3.98 0.38
C LEU A 247 -1.34 -5.19 0.82
N LEU A 248 -0.63 -5.85 -0.11
CA LEU A 248 0.29 -6.94 0.25
C LEU A 248 1.49 -6.50 1.11
N LYS A 249 1.92 -5.23 1.02
CA LYS A 249 3.09 -4.69 1.73
C LYS A 249 2.78 -4.14 3.12
N ILE A 250 1.54 -3.70 3.37
CA ILE A 250 1.10 -3.19 4.68
C ILE A 250 1.18 -4.33 5.71
N LYS A 251 1.94 -4.18 6.79
CA LYS A 251 2.08 -5.14 7.88
C LYS A 251 1.79 -4.46 9.21
#